data_AF-A0A964WSK2-F1
#
_entry.id   AF-A0A964WSK2-F1
#
_cell.length_a   1.000
_cell.length_b   1.000
_cell.length_c   1.000
_cell.angle_alpha   90.00
_cell.angle_beta   90.00
_cell.angle_gamma   90.00
#
_symmetry.space_group_name_H-M   'P 1'
#
loop_
_entity.id
_entity.type
_entity.pdbx_description
1 polymer ?
#
loop_
_entity_poly.entity_id
_entity_poly.type
_entity_poly.pdbx_seq_one_letter_code
_entity_poly.pdbx_strand_id
1 'polypeptide(L)'
;MKKPAGISQSLQGLVRGLGGAPEAEGRSQGETGAPNGAPAARRPLPRPAAGPAADLPRQIIVFDEQFYLERNGDVRASVESGTRTALDHFLAYGHSEGRAPNPHFLREYRGEIERVLVFQDTVFVSGWLEVPLREARSATLRFGPHSINIGESAFQYRRPDVCAAIGAPEHAKLGFAVLTRIELDPPVSTEFTLRADGFGRILRPQYIQKAGDFLDDILKYLSYFSTVEGGLSGLYRIPPSFVAVLQSLFRTFVAESANPGKSITSSPAPKGRDCAVIFVQCGPLPLLPAIFHYLRSARHRMEVIVANNSRDYRAAALGVLNELETLYEIPWRYIEFDRNLGFSHACNVAALATDAEHLVFHNNDVFTDEPADYDKVVDALIAQPTGVVGVRQRFPSGGIMHDGLRVGRLDPVVTGGLDGVLSGISDGRGAPPGEVAGPVFTSGSFLALRRDLFQSAGGFSGDYLFGHFEDLDLCLRLAEQGSATTILKDVAFIHCEGSGSAVPEHITRTVPVINRMIFTRRWQERTAPWFAGDDAHG
;
A
#
# COMPACT_ATOMS: atom_id res chain seq x y z
N MET A 1 31.93 23.55 -45.58
CA MET A 1 33.20 23.02 -45.04
C MET A 1 33.59 23.76 -43.77
N LYS A 2 33.50 23.06 -42.63
CA LYS A 2 34.29 23.15 -41.37
C LYS A 2 33.41 22.66 -40.21
N LYS A 3 33.68 21.42 -39.74
CA LYS A 3 33.31 20.91 -38.40
C LYS A 3 34.20 21.60 -37.34
N PRO A 4 33.75 21.73 -36.08
CA PRO A 4 34.04 20.73 -35.01
C PRO A 4 32.86 20.59 -34.02
N ALA A 5 32.75 19.70 -33.03
CA ALA A 5 33.49 18.54 -32.54
C ALA A 5 32.46 17.65 -31.79
N GLY A 6 32.68 16.34 -31.74
CA GLY A 6 31.78 15.37 -31.13
C GLY A 6 31.88 15.28 -29.61
N ILE A 7 30.75 14.98 -28.98
CA ILE A 7 30.67 14.47 -27.61
C ILE A 7 30.22 13.02 -27.71
N SER A 8 31.17 12.11 -27.52
CA SER A 8 30.94 10.67 -27.41
C SER A 8 32.00 10.13 -26.44
N GLN A 9 31.58 9.80 -25.21
CA GLN A 9 32.13 8.75 -24.32
C GLN A 9 31.68 8.91 -22.86
N SER A 10 30.37 8.90 -22.58
CA SER A 10 29.89 8.83 -21.18
C SER A 10 28.61 8.00 -20.94
N LEU A 11 28.26 7.09 -21.87
CA LEU A 11 27.01 6.29 -21.78
C LEU A 11 27.19 4.78 -21.97
N GLN A 12 28.34 4.21 -21.57
CA GLN A 12 28.56 2.74 -21.61
C GLN A 12 29.06 2.12 -20.28
N GLY A 13 28.98 2.85 -19.16
CA GLY A 13 29.55 2.39 -17.88
C GLY A 13 28.60 1.74 -16.87
N LEU A 14 27.29 1.62 -17.14
CA LEU A 14 26.29 1.35 -16.09
C LEU A 14 25.54 0.00 -16.22
N VAL A 15 26.16 -1.06 -16.74
CA VAL A 15 25.50 -2.39 -16.94
C VAL A 15 26.34 -3.58 -16.43
N ARG A 16 27.24 -3.41 -15.46
CA ARG A 16 27.90 -4.57 -14.83
C ARG A 16 28.10 -4.36 -13.35
N GLY A 17 27.28 -5.04 -12.54
CA GLY A 17 27.63 -5.24 -11.14
C GLY A 17 26.48 -5.54 -10.20
N LEU A 18 25.59 -6.51 -10.50
CA LEU A 18 24.75 -7.14 -9.48
C LEU A 18 24.40 -8.57 -9.93
N GLY A 19 25.25 -9.53 -9.55
CA GLY A 19 25.00 -10.96 -9.77
C GLY A 19 25.97 -11.80 -8.95
N GLY A 20 25.46 -12.52 -7.96
CA GLY A 20 26.22 -13.51 -7.19
C GLY A 20 25.81 -13.58 -5.72
N ALA A 21 24.78 -14.37 -5.42
CA ALA A 21 24.48 -14.86 -4.07
C ALA A 21 25.44 -16.00 -3.70
N PRO A 22 25.80 -16.18 -2.42
CA PRO A 22 26.38 -17.43 -1.94
C PRO A 22 25.37 -18.28 -1.15
N GLU A 23 25.44 -19.59 -1.40
CA GLU A 23 24.75 -20.70 -0.76
C GLU A 23 25.16 -20.86 0.72
N ALA A 24 24.25 -21.37 1.56
CA ALA A 24 24.53 -21.75 2.94
C ALA A 24 24.25 -23.26 3.15
N GLU A 25 25.28 -24.00 3.54
CA GLU A 25 25.21 -25.36 4.09
C GLU A 25 25.15 -25.33 5.64
N GLY A 26 24.55 -26.36 6.22
CA GLY A 26 25.12 -27.03 7.41
C GLY A 26 24.48 -26.77 8.77
N ARG A 27 23.65 -27.72 9.23
CA ARG A 27 23.17 -27.89 10.62
C ARG A 27 24.30 -28.37 11.56
N SER A 28 24.21 -28.08 12.87
CA SER A 28 23.75 -29.04 13.92
C SER A 28 24.34 -28.83 15.35
N GLN A 29 23.52 -29.22 16.35
CA GLN A 29 23.76 -29.63 17.77
C GLN A 29 24.32 -28.60 18.78
N GLY A 30 23.93 -28.55 20.07
CA GLY A 30 23.03 -29.35 20.93
C GLY A 30 23.16 -28.92 22.41
N GLU A 31 22.17 -29.30 23.25
CA GLU A 31 22.25 -29.55 24.72
C GLU A 31 22.57 -28.36 25.67
N THR A 32 22.15 -28.22 26.94
CA THR A 32 21.36 -28.97 27.97
C THR A 32 21.07 -27.99 29.14
N GLY A 33 20.11 -28.30 30.03
CA GLY A 33 20.19 -27.92 31.45
C GLY A 33 19.07 -27.03 32.04
N ALA A 34 18.11 -27.67 32.73
CA ALA A 34 17.32 -27.08 33.84
C ALA A 34 18.14 -27.17 35.16
N PRO A 35 17.77 -26.64 36.36
CA PRO A 35 16.40 -26.70 36.91
C PRO A 35 15.95 -25.65 37.98
N ASN A 36 14.66 -25.76 38.33
CA ASN A 36 14.02 -25.62 39.67
C ASN A 36 14.00 -24.30 40.46
N GLY A 37 12.78 -23.94 40.91
CA GLY A 37 12.56 -23.27 42.19
C GLY A 37 11.36 -22.30 42.25
N ALA A 38 10.15 -22.81 42.48
CA ALA A 38 9.01 -22.06 43.07
C ALA A 38 8.81 -22.59 44.51
N PRO A 39 8.20 -21.89 45.50
CA PRO A 39 6.81 -21.37 45.47
C PRO A 39 6.65 -20.03 46.26
N ALA A 40 5.52 -19.36 46.46
CA ALA A 40 4.25 -19.79 47.03
C ALA A 40 3.15 -18.70 46.93
N ALA A 41 1.91 -19.16 47.12
CA ALA A 41 0.65 -18.55 46.71
C ALA A 41 -0.08 -17.73 47.81
N ARG A 42 -1.05 -16.90 47.38
CA ARG A 42 -2.29 -16.61 48.15
C ARG A 42 -3.53 -16.67 47.23
N ARG A 43 -4.59 -17.26 47.78
CA ARG A 43 -5.90 -17.66 47.19
C ARG A 43 -6.78 -16.49 46.71
N PRO A 44 -7.64 -16.71 45.68
CA PRO A 44 -8.86 -15.94 45.47
C PRO A 44 -10.17 -16.74 45.67
N LEU A 45 -11.25 -15.98 45.85
CA LEU A 45 -12.67 -16.32 46.09
C LEU A 45 -13.42 -16.74 44.79
N PRO A 46 -14.66 -17.30 44.86
CA PRO A 46 -15.23 -18.18 43.82
C PRO A 46 -15.98 -17.47 42.67
N ARG A 47 -16.16 -18.18 41.54
CA ARG A 47 -16.91 -17.76 40.33
C ARG A 47 -18.15 -18.61 40.03
N PRO A 48 -19.15 -18.08 39.28
CA PRO A 48 -20.41 -18.75 38.93
C PRO A 48 -20.36 -19.57 37.61
N ALA A 49 -21.37 -20.42 37.42
CA ALA A 49 -21.46 -21.56 36.49
C ALA A 49 -21.42 -21.24 34.97
N ALA A 50 -20.87 -22.18 34.18
CA ALA A 50 -20.69 -22.12 32.72
C ALA A 50 -21.68 -23.02 31.94
N GLY A 51 -22.16 -22.55 30.77
CA GLY A 51 -22.95 -23.30 29.77
C GLY A 51 -22.09 -24.07 28.74
N PRO A 52 -22.68 -24.83 27.80
CA PRO A 52 -22.01 -25.91 27.08
C PRO A 52 -21.12 -25.42 25.92
N ALA A 53 -19.97 -26.08 25.78
CA ALA A 53 -18.90 -25.77 24.83
C ALA A 53 -19.14 -26.36 23.43
N ALA A 54 -18.83 -25.58 22.39
CA ALA A 54 -18.77 -26.03 21.00
C ALA A 54 -17.33 -26.42 20.60
N ASP A 55 -17.21 -27.45 19.77
CA ASP A 55 -15.97 -28.10 19.31
C ASP A 55 -15.00 -27.15 18.57
N LEU A 56 -13.73 -27.16 18.99
CA LEU A 56 -12.58 -26.49 18.36
C LEU A 56 -11.43 -27.50 18.14
N PRO A 57 -10.61 -27.34 17.09
CA PRO A 57 -9.53 -28.26 16.76
C PRO A 57 -8.47 -28.31 17.86
N ARG A 58 -8.22 -29.53 18.37
CA ARG A 58 -7.24 -29.85 19.43
C ARG A 58 -5.80 -29.61 18.96
N GLN A 59 -5.31 -28.38 18.99
CA GLN A 59 -3.89 -28.18 19.27
C GLN A 59 -3.65 -28.58 20.73
N ILE A 60 -2.74 -29.52 20.92
CA ILE A 60 -2.65 -30.39 22.09
C ILE A 60 -2.30 -29.56 23.34
N ILE A 61 -3.31 -29.10 24.06
CA ILE A 61 -3.20 -28.97 25.52
C ILE A 61 -3.09 -30.41 26.01
N VAL A 62 -1.87 -30.90 26.26
CA VAL A 62 -1.69 -32.17 26.98
C VAL A 62 -2.26 -31.90 28.37
N PHE A 63 -3.45 -32.42 28.67
CA PHE A 63 -4.05 -32.28 29.99
C PHE A 63 -3.50 -33.39 30.87
N ASP A 64 -2.76 -33.02 31.91
CA ASP A 64 -2.22 -33.94 32.89
C ASP A 64 -3.17 -33.95 34.08
N GLU A 65 -4.05 -34.95 34.12
CA GLU A 65 -5.06 -35.09 35.18
C GLU A 65 -4.44 -35.21 36.56
N GLN A 66 -3.32 -35.93 36.67
CA GLN A 66 -2.63 -36.11 37.94
C GLN A 66 -2.08 -34.76 38.43
N PHE A 67 -1.33 -34.05 37.58
CA PHE A 67 -0.84 -32.71 37.89
C PHE A 67 -1.98 -31.75 38.24
N TYR A 68 -3.07 -31.78 37.46
CA TYR A 68 -4.18 -30.87 37.63
C TYR A 68 -4.89 -31.09 38.97
N LEU A 69 -5.14 -32.35 39.36
CA LEU A 69 -5.77 -32.68 40.65
C LEU A 69 -4.82 -32.49 41.82
N GLU A 70 -3.52 -32.68 41.63
CA GLU A 70 -2.48 -32.34 42.61
C GLU A 70 -2.48 -30.83 42.91
N ARG A 71 -2.58 -30.00 41.87
CA ARG A 71 -2.56 -28.53 41.97
C ARG A 71 -3.89 -27.93 42.43
N ASN A 72 -5.00 -28.61 42.17
CA ASN A 72 -6.37 -28.12 42.38
C ASN A 72 -7.16 -29.07 43.28
N GLY A 73 -6.78 -29.13 44.56
CA GLY A 73 -7.41 -30.03 45.54
C GLY A 73 -8.91 -29.79 45.75
N ASP A 74 -9.40 -28.59 45.45
CA ASP A 74 -10.84 -28.25 45.43
C ASP A 74 -11.62 -29.00 44.34
N VAL A 75 -10.96 -29.33 43.23
CA VAL A 75 -11.53 -30.10 42.12
C VAL A 75 -11.53 -31.59 42.44
N ARG A 76 -10.53 -32.07 43.20
CA ARG A 76 -10.32 -33.49 43.50
C ARG A 76 -11.54 -34.16 44.12
N ALA A 77 -12.18 -33.52 45.09
CA ALA A 77 -13.39 -34.07 45.72
C ALA A 77 -14.56 -34.23 44.72
N SER A 78 -14.67 -33.35 43.73
CA SER A 78 -15.71 -33.44 42.68
C SER A 78 -15.40 -34.55 41.67
N VAL A 79 -14.12 -34.89 41.48
CA VAL A 79 -13.66 -35.97 40.61
C VAL A 79 -13.76 -37.33 41.32
N GLU A 80 -13.33 -37.41 42.58
CA GLU A 80 -13.42 -38.63 43.41
C GLU A 80 -14.87 -39.06 43.67
N SER A 81 -15.80 -38.10 43.77
CA SER A 81 -17.25 -38.38 43.86
C SER A 81 -17.90 -38.75 42.53
N GLY A 82 -17.16 -38.72 41.41
CA GLY A 82 -17.66 -39.04 40.07
C GLY A 82 -18.60 -37.99 39.47
N THR A 83 -18.73 -36.82 40.09
CA THR A 83 -19.66 -35.77 39.65
C THR A 83 -19.18 -35.05 38.39
N ARG A 84 -17.86 -35.00 38.14
CA ARG A 84 -17.23 -34.45 36.92
C ARG A 84 -15.85 -35.07 36.72
N THR A 85 -15.30 -35.04 35.51
CA THR A 85 -13.86 -35.36 35.30
C THR A 85 -12.99 -34.13 35.56
N ALA A 86 -11.69 -34.35 35.79
CA ALA A 86 -10.71 -33.27 35.93
C ALA A 86 -10.61 -32.43 34.64
N LEU A 87 -10.67 -33.10 33.48
CA LEU A 87 -10.65 -32.47 32.17
C LEU A 87 -11.89 -31.59 31.97
N ASP A 88 -13.08 -32.09 32.32
CA ASP A 88 -14.32 -31.31 32.25
C ASP A 88 -14.28 -30.10 33.20
N HIS A 89 -13.59 -30.22 34.35
CA HIS A 89 -13.28 -29.07 35.19
C HIS A 89 -12.44 -28.03 34.48
N PHE A 90 -11.34 -28.46 33.90
CA PHE A 90 -10.44 -27.53 33.26
C PHE A 90 -11.09 -26.81 32.07
N LEU A 91 -11.82 -27.55 31.22
CA LEU A 91 -12.49 -26.99 30.05
C LEU A 91 -13.62 -26.02 30.43
N ALA A 92 -14.44 -26.36 31.43
CA ALA A 92 -15.58 -25.51 31.82
C ALA A 92 -15.19 -24.30 32.69
N TYR A 93 -14.16 -24.43 33.54
CA TYR A 93 -13.82 -23.42 34.54
C TYR A 93 -12.33 -23.13 34.60
N GLY A 94 -11.50 -24.18 34.66
CA GLY A 94 -10.10 -24.06 35.02
C GLY A 94 -9.26 -23.19 34.08
N HIS A 95 -9.53 -23.21 32.78
CA HIS A 95 -8.87 -22.34 31.83
C HIS A 95 -9.19 -20.85 32.08
N SER A 96 -10.47 -20.52 32.29
CA SER A 96 -10.91 -19.13 32.55
C SER A 96 -10.46 -18.59 33.91
N GLU A 97 -10.14 -19.48 34.85
CA GLU A 97 -9.57 -19.20 36.16
C GLU A 97 -8.03 -19.15 36.16
N GLY A 98 -7.39 -19.40 35.00
CA GLY A 98 -5.94 -19.40 34.87
C GLY A 98 -5.23 -20.55 35.59
N ARG A 99 -5.91 -21.70 35.74
CA ARG A 99 -5.33 -22.93 36.31
C ARG A 99 -4.49 -23.64 35.25
N ALA A 100 -3.32 -24.14 35.64
CA ALA A 100 -2.43 -24.85 34.74
C ALA A 100 -2.94 -26.28 34.48
N PRO A 101 -3.20 -26.70 33.22
CA PRO A 101 -3.59 -28.06 32.84
C PRO A 101 -2.44 -29.07 32.84
N ASN A 102 -1.20 -28.61 32.84
CA ASN A 102 0.00 -29.45 32.87
C ASN A 102 1.22 -28.67 33.41
N PRO A 103 2.33 -29.35 33.73
CA PRO A 103 3.54 -28.71 34.27
C PRO A 103 4.21 -27.69 33.34
N HIS A 104 3.96 -27.77 32.03
CA HIS A 104 4.56 -26.90 31.00
C HIS A 104 3.68 -25.69 30.66
N PHE A 105 2.54 -25.53 31.34
CA PHE A 105 1.65 -24.41 31.10
C PHE A 105 2.27 -23.10 31.61
N LEU A 106 2.63 -22.22 30.68
CA LEU A 106 3.09 -20.87 30.98
C LEU A 106 1.91 -19.99 31.37
N ARG A 107 1.97 -19.42 32.58
CA ARG A 107 0.91 -18.55 33.14
C ARG A 107 0.86 -17.17 32.48
N GLU A 108 1.98 -16.75 31.91
CA GLU A 108 2.11 -15.59 31.03
C GLU A 108 2.65 -16.09 29.70
N TYR A 109 1.87 -15.99 28.63
CA TYR A 109 2.38 -16.25 27.29
C TYR A 109 3.55 -15.30 27.01
N ARG A 110 4.56 -15.77 26.27
CA ARG A 110 5.68 -14.90 25.88
C ARG A 110 5.24 -13.93 24.79
N GLY A 111 5.83 -12.74 24.82
CA GLY A 111 5.60 -11.73 23.81
C GLY A 111 6.33 -10.45 24.15
N GLU A 112 6.50 -9.61 23.14
CA GLU A 112 7.11 -8.30 23.28
C GLU A 112 6.35 -7.29 22.42
N ILE A 113 6.19 -6.08 22.95
CA ILE A 113 5.59 -4.97 22.22
C ILE A 113 6.70 -4.06 21.76
N GLU A 114 6.88 -4.02 20.44
CA GLU A 114 8.01 -3.34 19.82
C GLU A 114 7.71 -1.87 19.58
N ARG A 115 6.47 -1.54 19.20
CA ARG A 115 6.04 -0.15 18.98
C ARG A 115 4.60 0.06 19.37
N VAL A 116 4.35 1.25 19.93
CA VAL A 116 3.02 1.80 20.18
C VAL A 116 3.05 3.26 19.78
N LEU A 117 2.46 3.57 18.63
CA LEU A 117 2.41 4.91 18.10
C LEU A 117 0.97 5.40 18.19
N VAL A 118 0.79 6.68 18.53
CA VAL A 118 -0.53 7.32 18.65
C VAL A 118 -0.52 8.63 17.87
N PHE A 119 -1.47 8.80 16.96
CA PHE A 119 -1.75 10.06 16.29
C PHE A 119 -3.24 10.37 16.42
N GLN A 120 -3.59 11.44 17.13
CA GLN A 120 -4.98 11.79 17.44
C GLN A 120 -5.74 10.56 17.99
N ASP A 121 -6.81 10.15 17.31
CA ASP A 121 -7.68 9.02 17.63
C ASP A 121 -7.16 7.67 17.07
N THR A 122 -5.99 7.64 16.45
CA THR A 122 -5.48 6.47 15.72
C THR A 122 -4.26 5.88 16.42
N VAL A 123 -4.30 4.57 16.64
CA VAL A 123 -3.22 3.82 17.32
C VAL A 123 -2.68 2.74 16.41
N PHE A 124 -1.35 2.68 16.37
CA PHE A 124 -0.59 1.60 15.77
C PHE A 124 0.15 0.82 16.86
N VAL A 125 -0.11 -0.49 16.96
CA VAL A 125 0.58 -1.39 17.89
C VAL A 125 1.21 -2.52 17.10
N SER A 126 2.50 -2.77 17.35
CA SER A 126 3.21 -3.91 16.75
C SER A 126 4.06 -4.66 17.74
N GLY A 127 4.25 -5.95 17.50
CA GLY A 127 5.11 -6.79 18.30
C GLY A 127 5.01 -8.25 17.89
N TRP A 128 5.29 -9.14 18.85
CA TRP A 128 5.07 -10.57 18.67
C TRP A 128 4.49 -11.19 19.94
N LEU A 129 3.72 -12.26 19.75
CA LEU A 129 3.12 -13.06 20.81
C LEU A 129 3.26 -14.54 20.49
N GLU A 130 3.58 -15.33 21.50
CA GLU A 130 3.69 -16.80 21.41
C GLU A 130 2.38 -17.45 20.98
N VAL A 131 1.25 -16.85 21.38
CA VAL A 131 -0.06 -17.18 20.83
C VAL A 131 -0.43 -16.11 19.79
N PRO A 132 -0.68 -16.50 18.53
CA PRO A 132 -1.13 -15.55 17.52
C PRO A 132 -2.39 -14.81 17.99
N LEU A 133 -2.40 -13.47 17.99
CA LEU A 133 -3.55 -12.64 18.39
C LEU A 133 -4.93 -13.02 17.83
N ARG A 134 -5.01 -13.49 16.58
CA ARG A 134 -6.26 -13.96 15.97
C ARG A 134 -6.78 -15.26 16.58
N GLU A 135 -5.88 -16.06 17.13
CA GLU A 135 -6.18 -17.34 17.78
C GLU A 135 -6.39 -17.17 19.28
N ALA A 136 -6.01 -16.02 19.84
CA ALA A 136 -6.25 -15.69 21.22
C ALA A 136 -7.76 -15.60 21.50
N ARG A 137 -8.22 -16.18 22.61
CA ARG A 137 -9.65 -16.13 23.01
C ARG A 137 -10.09 -14.71 23.32
N SER A 138 -9.16 -13.90 23.80
CA SER A 138 -9.35 -12.48 24.06
C SER A 138 -8.07 -11.73 23.69
N ALA A 139 -8.23 -10.65 22.92
CA ALA A 139 -7.13 -9.77 22.51
C ALA A 139 -7.61 -8.33 22.62
N THR A 140 -7.27 -7.66 23.73
CA THR A 140 -7.84 -6.36 24.09
C THR A 140 -6.77 -5.31 24.30
N LEU A 141 -6.89 -4.17 23.60
CA LEU A 141 -6.15 -2.95 23.91
C LEU A 141 -6.99 -2.09 24.85
N ARG A 142 -6.49 -1.85 26.07
CA ARG A 142 -7.13 -0.98 27.06
C ARG A 142 -6.45 0.37 27.09
N PHE A 143 -7.23 1.43 27.26
CA PHE A 143 -6.76 2.82 27.39
C PHE A 143 -7.74 3.57 28.30
N GLY A 144 -7.32 3.87 29.51
CA GLY A 144 -8.17 4.52 30.51
C GLY A 144 -9.36 3.60 30.87
N PRO A 145 -10.61 4.10 30.88
CA PRO A 145 -11.78 3.27 31.13
C PRO A 145 -12.22 2.45 29.90
N HIS A 146 -11.63 2.69 28.74
CA HIS A 146 -12.05 2.09 27.48
C HIS A 146 -11.21 0.86 27.11
N SER A 147 -11.80 -0.01 26.29
CA SER A 147 -11.12 -1.19 25.77
C SER A 147 -11.69 -1.62 24.42
N ILE A 148 -10.82 -2.00 23.49
CA ILE A 148 -11.21 -2.51 22.17
C ILE A 148 -10.64 -3.91 21.92
N ASN A 149 -11.39 -4.76 21.22
CA ASN A 149 -10.87 -6.03 20.73
C ASN A 149 -10.03 -5.77 19.46
N ILE A 150 -8.80 -6.27 19.44
CA ILE A 150 -7.86 -6.09 18.32
C ILE A 150 -7.50 -7.40 17.60
N GLY A 151 -8.02 -8.55 18.04
CA GLY A 151 -7.69 -9.86 17.49
C GLY A 151 -7.99 -9.96 16.00
N GLU A 152 -9.23 -9.66 15.60
CA GLU A 152 -9.66 -9.75 14.19
C GLU A 152 -9.01 -8.68 13.29
N SER A 153 -8.65 -7.53 13.88
CA SER A 153 -7.98 -6.43 13.17
C SER A 153 -6.46 -6.58 13.11
N ALA A 154 -5.89 -7.61 13.75
CA ALA A 154 -4.46 -7.87 13.69
C ALA A 154 -4.07 -8.40 12.30
N PHE A 155 -3.11 -7.73 11.68
CA PHE A 155 -2.29 -8.28 10.61
C PHE A 155 -1.24 -9.19 11.24
N GLN A 156 -1.24 -10.47 10.89
CA GLN A 156 -0.29 -11.45 11.43
C GLN A 156 0.71 -11.91 10.38
N TYR A 157 1.96 -12.06 10.79
CA TYR A 157 3.07 -12.40 9.92
C TYR A 157 4.10 -13.27 10.65
N ARG A 158 4.93 -14.00 9.91
CA ARG A 158 5.99 -14.84 10.49
C ARG A 158 7.14 -13.98 11.02
N ARG A 159 7.74 -14.49 12.09
CA ARG A 159 8.98 -13.95 12.67
C ARG A 159 9.96 -15.09 12.83
N PRO A 160 10.72 -15.45 11.78
CA PRO A 160 11.64 -16.59 11.84
C PRO A 160 12.65 -16.48 12.99
N ASP A 161 13.11 -15.26 13.29
CA ASP A 161 13.97 -14.94 14.42
C ASP A 161 13.30 -15.27 15.77
N VAL A 162 12.04 -14.89 15.95
CA VAL A 162 11.26 -15.20 17.16
C VAL A 162 10.97 -16.70 17.23
N CYS A 163 10.52 -17.30 16.13
CA CYS A 163 10.23 -18.73 16.08
C CYS A 163 11.47 -19.56 16.46
N ALA A 164 12.64 -19.22 15.93
CA ALA A 164 13.90 -19.85 16.30
C ALA A 164 14.24 -19.62 17.78
N ALA A 165 14.09 -18.39 18.28
CA ALA A 165 14.40 -18.05 19.68
C ALA A 165 13.50 -18.77 20.71
N ILE A 166 12.24 -19.02 20.37
CA ILE A 166 11.27 -19.63 21.31
C ILE A 166 10.96 -21.10 21.04
N GLY A 167 11.55 -21.68 19.97
CA GLY A 167 11.32 -23.07 19.55
C GLY A 167 9.96 -23.30 18.89
N ALA A 168 9.34 -22.28 18.31
CA ALA A 168 8.07 -22.41 17.60
C ALA A 168 8.27 -22.86 16.14
N PRO A 169 7.24 -23.44 15.50
CA PRO A 169 7.31 -23.79 14.09
C PRO A 169 7.67 -22.58 13.21
N GLU A 170 8.53 -22.77 12.22
CA GLU A 170 9.01 -21.69 11.34
C GLU A 170 7.87 -21.00 10.55
N HIS A 171 6.77 -21.71 10.31
CA HIS A 171 5.59 -21.17 9.64
C HIS A 171 4.62 -20.45 10.59
N ALA A 172 4.89 -20.41 11.90
CA ALA A 172 4.02 -19.76 12.87
C ALA A 172 4.01 -18.24 12.68
N LYS A 173 2.82 -17.64 12.71
CA LYS A 173 2.60 -16.20 12.52
C LYS A 173 2.54 -15.49 13.86
N LEU A 174 3.67 -15.48 14.54
CA LEU A 174 3.79 -14.93 15.89
C LEU A 174 3.91 -13.40 15.91
N GLY A 175 4.29 -12.79 14.79
CA GLY A 175 4.34 -11.33 14.66
C GLY A 175 2.96 -10.75 14.40
N PHE A 176 2.74 -9.53 14.89
CA PHE A 176 1.49 -8.82 14.65
C PHE A 176 1.67 -7.31 14.49
N ALA A 177 0.74 -6.72 13.75
CA ALA A 177 0.51 -5.30 13.67
C ALA A 177 -0.98 -4.99 13.71
N VAL A 178 -1.37 -3.97 14.44
CA VAL A 178 -2.74 -3.47 14.53
C VAL A 178 -2.71 -1.99 14.25
N LEU A 179 -3.54 -1.55 13.31
CA LEU A 179 -3.83 -0.15 13.06
C LEU A 179 -5.33 0.05 13.23
N THR A 180 -5.73 0.88 14.20
CA THR A 180 -7.13 1.04 14.56
C THR A 180 -7.42 2.43 15.12
N ARG A 181 -8.69 2.82 15.11
CA ARG A 181 -9.17 4.02 15.78
C ARG A 181 -9.64 3.71 17.19
N ILE A 182 -9.52 4.70 18.05
CA ILE A 182 -9.93 4.69 19.45
C ILE A 182 -10.60 6.02 19.79
N GLU A 183 -11.56 5.99 20.71
CA GLU A 183 -12.14 7.21 21.26
C GLU A 183 -11.29 7.64 22.46
N LEU A 184 -10.41 8.63 22.26
CA LEU A 184 -9.67 9.25 23.35
C LEU A 184 -10.46 10.43 23.90
N ASP A 185 -10.75 10.39 25.21
CA ASP A 185 -11.06 11.60 25.96
C ASP A 185 -9.75 12.45 26.11
N PRO A 186 -9.79 13.80 26.11
CA PRO A 186 -8.62 14.67 25.98
C PRO A 186 -7.48 14.40 27.00
N PRO A 187 -6.24 14.86 26.71
CA PRO A 187 -5.02 14.07 26.87
C PRO A 187 -4.46 14.16 28.29
N VAL A 188 -4.69 13.13 29.11
CA VAL A 188 -3.89 12.91 30.32
C VAL A 188 -3.40 11.48 30.32
N SER A 189 -2.14 11.31 29.91
CA SER A 189 -1.30 10.11 30.14
C SER A 189 -2.09 8.81 30.27
N THR A 190 -2.86 8.45 29.24
CA THR A 190 -3.66 7.24 29.30
C THR A 190 -2.72 6.06 29.27
N GLU A 191 -2.67 5.28 30.35
CA GLU A 191 -1.93 4.02 30.37
C GLU A 191 -2.58 3.09 29.36
N PHE A 192 -1.80 2.66 28.36
CA PHE A 192 -2.23 1.65 27.42
C PHE A 192 -1.85 0.29 27.99
N THR A 193 -2.74 -0.70 27.91
CA THR A 193 -2.40 -2.09 28.28
C THR A 193 -2.89 -3.03 27.19
N LEU A 194 -1.98 -3.84 26.64
CA LEU A 194 -2.38 -4.98 25.82
C LEU A 194 -2.60 -6.20 26.73
N ARG A 195 -3.77 -6.83 26.60
CA ARG A 195 -4.04 -8.15 27.17
C ARG A 195 -4.42 -9.12 26.07
N ALA A 196 -3.73 -10.24 25.99
CA ALA A 196 -4.03 -11.31 25.04
C ALA A 196 -3.96 -12.65 25.77
N ASP A 197 -5.11 -13.20 26.12
CA ASP A 197 -5.21 -14.37 27.01
C ASP A 197 -4.35 -14.25 28.28
N GLY A 198 -3.32 -15.08 28.44
CA GLY A 198 -2.37 -15.02 29.54
C GLY A 198 -1.31 -13.91 29.43
N PHE A 199 -1.18 -13.24 28.29
CA PHE A 199 -0.24 -12.13 28.10
C PHE A 199 -0.83 -10.81 28.60
N GLY A 200 -0.01 -10.03 29.31
CA GLY A 200 -0.35 -8.67 29.74
C GLY A 200 0.87 -7.77 29.79
N ARG A 201 0.82 -6.64 29.08
CA ARG A 201 1.86 -5.60 29.13
C ARG A 201 1.28 -4.21 29.15
N ILE A 202 1.79 -3.40 30.08
CA ILE A 202 1.61 -1.96 30.07
C ILE A 202 2.49 -1.40 28.96
N LEU A 203 1.91 -0.52 28.15
CA LEU A 203 2.48 0.04 26.95
C LEU A 203 2.81 1.51 27.19
N ARG A 204 3.95 1.94 26.66
CA ARG A 204 4.35 3.35 26.65
C ARG A 204 4.15 3.90 25.24
N PRO A 205 3.05 4.64 24.98
CA PRO A 205 2.79 5.19 23.66
C PRO A 205 3.77 6.31 23.31
N GLN A 206 4.22 6.33 22.05
CA GLN A 206 4.85 7.48 21.43
C GLN A 206 3.80 8.28 20.67
N TYR A 207 3.58 9.54 21.09
CA TYR A 207 2.62 10.43 20.44
C TYR A 207 3.26 11.15 19.26
N ILE A 208 2.76 10.87 18.06
CA ILE A 208 3.19 11.51 16.82
C ILE A 208 2.27 12.69 16.52
N GLN A 209 2.85 13.83 16.15
CA GLN A 209 2.12 15.09 16.03
C GLN A 209 1.57 15.36 14.62
N LYS A 210 2.18 14.77 13.58
CA LYS A 210 1.84 15.01 12.17
C LYS A 210 1.37 13.72 11.51
N ALA A 211 0.27 13.77 10.75
CA ALA A 211 -0.27 12.59 10.09
C ALA A 211 0.75 11.97 9.12
N GLY A 212 1.52 12.80 8.41
CA GLY A 212 2.54 12.35 7.46
C GLY A 212 3.67 11.56 8.09
N ASP A 213 4.13 11.96 9.28
CA ASP A 213 5.23 11.27 9.97
C ASP A 213 4.73 9.91 10.52
N PHE A 214 3.49 9.88 11.05
CA PHE A 214 2.85 8.64 11.52
C PHE A 214 2.59 7.65 10.37
N LEU A 215 2.10 8.15 9.23
CA LEU A 215 1.90 7.35 8.02
C LEU A 215 3.22 6.75 7.51
N ASP A 216 4.28 7.56 7.48
CA ASP A 216 5.61 7.15 7.03
C ASP A 216 6.19 6.03 7.91
N ASP A 217 6.03 6.13 9.24
CA ASP A 217 6.44 5.07 10.17
C ASP A 217 5.71 3.74 9.93
N ILE A 218 4.40 3.79 9.65
CA ILE A 218 3.59 2.59 9.33
C ILE A 218 4.05 1.99 8.00
N LEU A 219 4.27 2.80 6.96
CA LEU A 219 4.72 2.31 5.66
C LEU A 219 6.14 1.73 5.70
N LYS A 220 7.06 2.34 6.48
CA LYS A 220 8.39 1.78 6.76
C LYS A 220 8.29 0.43 7.44
N TYR A 221 7.42 0.34 8.44
CA TYR A 221 7.14 -0.90 9.15
C TYR A 221 6.66 -1.96 8.15
N LEU A 222 5.58 -1.72 7.40
CA LEU A 222 5.06 -2.67 6.40
C LEU A 222 6.10 -3.09 5.34
N SER A 223 6.92 -2.14 4.87
CA SER A 223 8.01 -2.44 3.95
C SER A 223 9.02 -3.41 4.54
N TYR A 224 9.40 -3.24 5.81
CA TYR A 224 10.29 -4.16 6.52
C TYR A 224 9.68 -5.57 6.63
N PHE A 225 8.37 -5.71 6.87
CA PHE A 225 7.75 -7.06 6.87
C PHE A 225 7.76 -7.71 5.50
N SER A 226 7.56 -6.92 4.43
CA SER A 226 7.59 -7.45 3.07
C SER A 226 8.93 -8.11 2.70
N THR A 227 10.04 -7.71 3.34
CA THR A 227 11.35 -8.32 3.08
C THR A 227 11.58 -9.58 3.89
N VAL A 228 11.02 -9.67 5.11
CA VAL A 228 11.21 -10.80 6.04
C VAL A 228 10.24 -11.96 5.76
N GLU A 229 9.02 -11.69 5.30
CA GLU A 229 7.94 -12.70 5.08
C GLU A 229 8.06 -13.51 3.79
N GLY A 230 9.13 -13.35 3.01
CA GLY A 230 9.26 -14.00 1.69
C GLY A 230 8.65 -13.19 0.54
N GLY A 231 8.55 -11.86 0.69
CA GLY A 231 8.21 -10.94 -0.40
C GLY A 231 6.90 -10.18 -0.19
N LEU A 232 6.51 -9.45 -1.24
CA LEU A 232 5.31 -8.59 -1.26
C LEU A 232 3.99 -9.36 -1.05
N SER A 233 4.00 -10.67 -1.22
CA SER A 233 2.82 -11.54 -1.07
C SER A 233 2.22 -11.49 0.35
N GLY A 234 3.04 -11.27 1.38
CA GLY A 234 2.57 -11.13 2.76
C GLY A 234 1.65 -9.92 2.98
N LEU A 235 1.87 -8.84 2.22
CA LEU A 235 1.09 -7.60 2.36
C LEU A 235 -0.38 -7.77 1.93
N TYR A 236 -0.71 -8.71 1.04
CA TYR A 236 -2.10 -8.96 0.65
C TYR A 236 -2.97 -9.53 1.79
N ARG A 237 -2.34 -9.96 2.89
CA ARG A 237 -3.03 -10.46 4.08
C ARG A 237 -3.36 -9.36 5.09
N ILE A 238 -3.01 -8.10 4.79
CA ILE A 238 -3.41 -6.96 5.60
C ILE A 238 -4.95 -6.89 5.66
N PRO A 239 -5.56 -6.77 6.85
CA PRO A 239 -7.01 -6.76 6.97
C PRO A 239 -7.64 -5.54 6.27
N PRO A 240 -8.86 -5.66 5.70
CA PRO A 240 -9.55 -4.52 5.11
C PRO A 240 -9.79 -3.36 6.08
N SER A 241 -9.95 -3.64 7.39
CA SER A 241 -10.05 -2.62 8.43
C SER A 241 -8.76 -1.81 8.58
N PHE A 242 -7.59 -2.46 8.53
CA PHE A 242 -6.29 -1.80 8.55
C PHE A 242 -6.14 -0.88 7.33
N VAL A 243 -6.45 -1.37 6.13
CA VAL A 243 -6.39 -0.58 4.89
C VAL A 243 -7.32 0.64 4.98
N ALA A 244 -8.53 0.48 5.51
CA ALA A 244 -9.49 1.58 5.66
C ALA A 244 -8.98 2.69 6.60
N VAL A 245 -8.36 2.33 7.72
CA VAL A 245 -7.73 3.32 8.63
C VAL A 245 -6.56 4.01 7.94
N LEU A 246 -5.74 3.27 7.19
CA LEU A 246 -4.62 3.83 6.43
C LEU A 246 -5.08 4.82 5.35
N GLN A 247 -6.15 4.50 4.61
CA GLN A 247 -6.76 5.42 3.63
C GLN A 247 -7.27 6.69 4.32
N SER A 248 -7.90 6.57 5.48
CA SER A 248 -8.36 7.75 6.20
C SER A 248 -7.22 8.59 6.75
N LEU A 249 -6.15 7.97 7.22
CA LEU A 249 -4.93 8.66 7.65
C LEU A 249 -4.27 9.39 6.49
N PHE A 250 -4.22 8.78 5.29
CA PHE A 250 -3.70 9.42 4.10
C PHE A 250 -4.53 10.65 3.71
N ARG A 251 -5.87 10.59 3.79
CA ARG A 251 -6.74 11.77 3.57
C ARG A 251 -6.45 12.89 4.57
N THR A 252 -6.25 12.57 5.85
CA THR A 252 -5.83 13.56 6.86
C THR A 252 -4.47 14.15 6.53
N PHE A 253 -3.48 13.33 6.18
CA PHE A 253 -2.16 13.78 5.74
C PHE A 253 -2.24 14.75 4.56
N VAL A 254 -3.05 14.43 3.55
CA VAL A 254 -3.26 15.31 2.40
C VAL A 254 -3.93 16.61 2.86
N ALA A 255 -4.96 16.58 3.70
CA ALA A 255 -5.60 17.79 4.19
C ALA A 255 -4.66 18.70 5.00
N GLU A 256 -3.78 18.11 5.84
CA GLU A 256 -2.75 18.84 6.58
C GLU A 256 -1.64 19.42 5.69
N SER A 257 -1.34 18.75 4.57
CA SER A 257 -0.21 19.06 3.69
C SER A 257 -0.62 19.86 2.43
N ALA A 258 -1.92 19.85 2.11
CA ALA A 258 -2.53 20.65 1.06
C ALA A 258 -2.61 22.11 1.55
N ASN A 259 -1.46 22.75 1.58
CA ASN A 259 -1.41 24.20 1.54
C ASN A 259 -2.17 24.62 0.26
N PRO A 260 -3.02 25.66 0.26
CA PRO A 260 -3.63 26.19 -0.97
C PRO A 260 -2.62 26.72 -2.01
N GLY A 261 -1.34 26.37 -1.90
CA GLY A 261 -0.31 26.45 -2.93
C GLY A 261 0.02 27.89 -3.30
N LYS A 262 1.23 28.34 -3.02
CA LYS A 262 1.76 29.51 -3.73
C LYS A 262 1.91 29.13 -5.20
N SER A 263 0.87 29.38 -5.99
CA SER A 263 0.91 29.24 -7.44
C SER A 263 1.86 30.29 -8.00
N ILE A 264 2.79 29.85 -8.84
CA ILE A 264 3.72 30.72 -9.56
C ILE A 264 3.43 30.52 -11.03
N THR A 265 3.24 31.62 -11.73
CA THR A 265 2.98 31.64 -13.16
C THR A 265 4.08 32.46 -13.82
N SER A 266 4.61 32.01 -14.95
CA SER A 266 5.52 32.84 -15.75
C SER A 266 4.81 34.09 -16.28
N SER A 267 3.51 33.96 -16.59
CA SER A 267 2.57 34.99 -17.03
C SER A 267 1.14 34.43 -16.95
N PRO A 268 0.08 35.25 -16.98
CA PRO A 268 -1.28 34.74 -17.15
C PRO A 268 -1.32 33.89 -18.43
N ALA A 269 -1.74 32.63 -18.34
CA ALA A 269 -1.87 31.78 -19.52
C ALA A 269 -2.75 32.49 -20.56
N PRO A 270 -2.34 32.55 -21.84
CA PRO A 270 -3.17 33.13 -22.89
C PRO A 270 -4.54 32.45 -22.89
N LYS A 271 -5.63 33.24 -22.87
CA LYS A 271 -6.98 32.68 -23.02
C LYS A 271 -7.09 31.95 -24.36
N GLY A 272 -7.76 30.79 -24.37
CA GLY A 272 -8.11 30.06 -25.59
C GLY A 272 -7.12 28.98 -26.04
N ARG A 273 -6.41 28.31 -25.11
CA ARG A 273 -5.69 27.07 -25.41
C ARG A 273 -6.64 25.88 -25.33
N ASP A 274 -6.50 24.94 -26.26
CA ASP A 274 -7.32 23.73 -26.35
C ASP A 274 -7.04 22.78 -25.17
N CYS A 275 -5.76 22.65 -24.79
CA CYS A 275 -5.26 21.64 -23.86
C CYS A 275 -4.37 22.20 -22.75
N ALA A 276 -4.47 21.63 -21.56
CA ALA A 276 -3.50 21.77 -20.49
C ALA A 276 -2.74 20.45 -20.27
N VAL A 277 -1.42 20.49 -20.45
CA VAL A 277 -0.52 19.37 -20.17
C VAL A 277 -0.07 19.45 -18.72
N ILE A 278 -0.43 18.44 -17.93
CA ILE A 278 -0.21 18.39 -16.48
C ILE A 278 0.91 17.39 -16.18
N PHE A 279 2.02 17.89 -15.65
CA PHE A 279 3.13 17.10 -15.14
C PHE A 279 3.08 17.03 -13.61
N VAL A 280 3.09 15.83 -13.04
CA VAL A 280 3.37 15.65 -11.61
C VAL A 280 4.85 15.40 -11.42
N GLN A 281 5.46 16.13 -10.48
CA GLN A 281 6.90 16.06 -10.22
C GLN A 281 7.16 15.72 -8.75
N CYS A 282 7.98 14.70 -8.48
CA CYS A 282 8.53 14.42 -7.16
C CYS A 282 10.01 14.06 -7.30
N GLY A 283 10.82 14.98 -7.81
CA GLY A 283 12.21 14.70 -8.21
C GLY A 283 12.76 15.74 -9.18
N PRO A 284 13.95 15.50 -9.78
CA PRO A 284 14.47 16.35 -10.86
C PRO A 284 13.65 16.20 -12.15
N LEU A 285 13.83 17.14 -13.09
CA LEU A 285 13.15 17.17 -14.41
C LEU A 285 14.12 16.98 -15.58
N PRO A 286 14.88 15.87 -15.64
CA PRO A 286 15.95 15.73 -16.62
C PRO A 286 15.46 15.69 -18.08
N LEU A 287 14.20 15.30 -18.32
CA LEU A 287 13.65 15.09 -19.65
C LEU A 287 12.69 16.20 -20.12
N LEU A 288 12.44 17.21 -19.30
CA LEU A 288 11.55 18.32 -19.67
C LEU A 288 12.01 19.08 -20.92
N PRO A 289 13.32 19.29 -21.19
CA PRO A 289 13.77 19.88 -22.45
C PRO A 289 13.41 19.05 -23.68
N ALA A 290 13.46 17.72 -23.60
CA ALA A 290 13.04 16.85 -24.70
C ALA A 290 11.52 16.96 -24.90
N ILE A 291 10.75 16.93 -23.82
CA ILE A 291 9.28 17.08 -23.88
C ILE A 291 8.88 18.41 -24.53
N PHE A 292 9.44 19.54 -24.07
CA PHE A 292 9.16 20.86 -24.66
C PHE A 292 9.63 20.97 -26.11
N HIS A 293 10.76 20.33 -26.44
CA HIS A 293 11.20 20.23 -27.83
C HIS A 293 10.09 19.64 -28.69
N TYR A 294 9.55 18.46 -28.34
CA TYR A 294 8.54 17.81 -29.16
C TYR A 294 7.15 18.48 -29.08
N LEU A 295 6.77 19.02 -27.92
CA LEU A 295 5.52 19.79 -27.74
C LEU A 295 5.45 21.05 -28.61
N ARG A 296 6.58 21.54 -29.14
CA ARG A 296 6.64 22.79 -29.92
C ARG A 296 5.71 22.82 -31.13
N SER A 297 5.36 21.67 -31.70
CA SER A 297 4.44 21.54 -32.84
C SER A 297 3.02 22.02 -32.47
N ALA A 298 2.54 21.58 -31.31
CA ALA A 298 1.24 21.93 -30.75
C ALA A 298 1.30 23.16 -29.80
N ARG A 299 2.40 23.94 -29.82
CA ARG A 299 2.68 25.01 -28.84
C ARG A 299 1.62 26.11 -28.76
N HIS A 300 0.82 26.32 -29.79
CA HIS A 300 -0.24 27.34 -29.81
C HIS A 300 -1.56 26.82 -29.24
N ARG A 301 -1.66 25.50 -29.04
CA ARG A 301 -2.86 24.79 -28.56
C ARG A 301 -2.74 24.35 -27.11
N MET A 302 -1.53 24.35 -26.55
CA MET A 302 -1.25 23.78 -25.23
C MET A 302 -0.71 24.79 -24.22
N GLU A 303 -1.07 24.65 -22.95
CA GLU A 303 -0.31 25.21 -21.81
C GLU A 303 0.32 24.08 -20.98
N VAL A 304 1.35 24.40 -20.20
CA VAL A 304 2.00 23.43 -19.29
C VAL A 304 1.70 23.76 -17.84
N ILE A 305 1.35 22.76 -17.03
CA ILE A 305 1.16 22.89 -15.59
C ILE A 305 2.04 21.87 -14.91
N VAL A 306 2.96 22.32 -14.08
CA VAL A 306 3.82 21.48 -13.24
C VAL A 306 3.28 21.48 -11.82
N ALA A 307 2.78 20.34 -11.38
CA ALA A 307 2.32 20.07 -10.03
C ALA A 307 3.46 19.39 -9.24
N ASN A 308 4.16 20.18 -8.45
CA ASN A 308 5.39 19.75 -7.81
C ASN A 308 5.18 19.36 -6.34
N ASN A 309 5.43 18.09 -6.06
CA ASN A 309 5.29 17.38 -4.79
C ASN A 309 6.56 17.44 -3.89
N SER A 310 7.50 18.36 -4.15
CA SER A 310 8.71 18.53 -3.31
C SER A 310 9.32 19.93 -3.36
N ARG A 311 9.55 20.56 -2.22
CA ARG A 311 10.22 21.87 -2.16
C ARG A 311 11.69 21.84 -2.62
N ASP A 312 12.34 20.67 -2.60
CA ASP A 312 13.78 20.55 -2.83
C ASP A 312 14.19 20.89 -4.27
N TYR A 313 13.27 20.74 -5.22
CA TYR A 313 13.55 20.92 -6.65
C TYR A 313 13.01 22.23 -7.23
N ARG A 314 12.47 23.11 -6.39
CA ARG A 314 11.83 24.37 -6.82
C ARG A 314 12.72 25.23 -7.71
N ALA A 315 13.90 25.59 -7.22
CA ALA A 315 14.78 26.52 -7.93
C ALA A 315 15.24 25.96 -9.29
N ALA A 316 15.59 24.67 -9.32
CA ALA A 316 15.97 23.98 -10.55
C ALA A 316 14.81 23.88 -11.55
N ALA A 317 13.60 23.53 -11.09
CA ALA A 317 12.42 23.45 -11.93
C ALA A 317 12.07 24.80 -12.56
N LEU A 318 12.02 25.87 -11.76
CA LEU A 318 11.72 27.22 -12.25
C LEU A 318 12.80 27.73 -13.22
N GLY A 319 14.08 27.45 -12.96
CA GLY A 319 15.17 27.79 -13.87
C GLY A 319 14.99 27.16 -15.25
N VAL A 320 14.78 25.84 -15.29
CA VAL A 320 14.54 25.11 -16.54
C VAL A 320 13.27 25.60 -17.24
N LEU A 321 12.17 25.81 -16.52
CA LEU A 321 10.91 26.28 -17.11
C LEU A 321 11.06 27.66 -17.78
N ASN A 322 11.77 28.60 -17.16
CA ASN A 322 12.04 29.93 -17.74
C ASN A 322 12.86 29.83 -19.05
N GLU A 323 13.87 28.97 -19.08
CA GLU A 323 14.67 28.74 -20.28
C GLU A 323 13.82 28.12 -21.40
N LEU A 324 12.99 27.13 -21.06
CA LEU A 324 12.13 26.45 -22.02
C LEU A 324 11.03 27.35 -22.58
N GLU A 325 10.43 28.22 -21.75
CA GLU A 325 9.48 29.22 -22.22
C GLU A 325 10.14 30.19 -23.22
N THR A 326 11.36 30.64 -22.93
CA THR A 326 12.13 31.51 -23.83
C THR A 326 12.42 30.82 -25.17
N LEU A 327 12.70 29.53 -25.16
CA LEU A 327 13.07 28.77 -26.36
C LEU A 327 11.87 28.34 -27.21
N TYR A 328 10.77 27.94 -26.57
CA TYR A 328 9.65 27.29 -27.25
C TYR A 328 8.36 28.11 -27.26
N GLU A 329 8.30 29.20 -26.51
CA GLU A 329 7.12 30.07 -26.36
C GLU A 329 5.88 29.32 -25.83
N ILE A 330 6.11 28.30 -24.99
CA ILE A 330 5.07 27.53 -24.31
C ILE A 330 4.92 28.08 -22.89
N PRO A 331 3.75 28.64 -22.53
CA PRO A 331 3.51 29.17 -21.20
C PRO A 331 3.43 28.03 -20.18
N TRP A 332 3.88 28.31 -18.96
CA TRP A 332 3.83 27.33 -17.88
C TRP A 332 3.26 27.92 -16.58
N ARG A 333 2.67 27.03 -15.79
CA ARG A 333 2.26 27.26 -14.41
C ARG A 333 2.94 26.26 -13.50
N TYR A 334 3.35 26.72 -12.33
CA TYR A 334 3.98 25.90 -11.32
C TYR A 334 3.18 25.95 -10.03
N ILE A 335 2.70 24.79 -9.60
CA ILE A 335 1.95 24.59 -8.36
C ILE A 335 2.85 23.80 -7.42
N GLU A 336 3.15 24.38 -6.26
CA GLU A 336 4.05 23.76 -5.28
C GLU A 336 3.28 23.25 -4.07
N PHE A 337 3.61 22.03 -3.65
CA PHE A 337 3.17 21.43 -2.40
C PHE A 337 4.32 21.29 -1.40
N ASP A 338 3.97 21.31 -0.12
CA ASP A 338 4.95 21.25 0.98
C ASP A 338 5.52 19.84 1.19
N ARG A 339 4.76 18.83 0.76
CA ARG A 339 5.08 17.42 0.84
C ARG A 339 4.51 16.72 -0.40
N ASN A 340 4.92 15.48 -0.60
CA ASN A 340 4.37 14.65 -1.66
C ASN A 340 2.92 14.26 -1.33
N LEU A 341 1.94 14.84 -2.04
CA LEU A 341 0.51 14.53 -1.87
C LEU A 341 0.06 13.33 -2.71
N GLY A 342 0.97 12.78 -3.52
CA GLY A 342 0.68 11.76 -4.49
C GLY A 342 0.22 12.29 -5.84
N PHE A 343 0.09 11.36 -6.80
CA PHE A 343 -0.31 11.63 -8.17
C PHE A 343 -1.76 12.16 -8.25
N SER A 344 -2.73 11.44 -7.67
CA SER A 344 -4.16 11.82 -7.73
C SER A 344 -4.40 13.25 -7.26
N HIS A 345 -3.90 13.61 -6.08
CA HIS A 345 -4.13 14.93 -5.50
C HIS A 345 -3.43 16.04 -6.28
N ALA A 346 -2.17 15.82 -6.69
CA ALA A 346 -1.43 16.79 -7.49
C ALA A 346 -2.12 17.05 -8.84
N CYS A 347 -2.56 15.98 -9.54
CA CYS A 347 -3.32 16.07 -10.78
C CYS A 347 -4.66 16.80 -10.59
N ASN A 348 -5.42 16.46 -9.54
CA ASN A 348 -6.70 17.10 -9.27
C ASN A 348 -6.56 18.60 -9.02
N VAL A 349 -5.56 19.02 -8.23
CA VAL A 349 -5.31 20.45 -7.98
C VAL A 349 -4.85 21.16 -9.26
N ALA A 350 -4.00 20.52 -10.09
CA ALA A 350 -3.56 21.08 -11.35
C ALA A 350 -4.70 21.24 -12.36
N ALA A 351 -5.63 20.28 -12.43
CA ALA A 351 -6.80 20.34 -13.29
C ALA A 351 -7.74 21.51 -12.92
N LEU A 352 -7.80 21.90 -11.63
CA LEU A 352 -8.56 23.07 -11.18
C LEU A 352 -7.88 24.39 -11.52
N ALA A 353 -6.59 24.38 -11.87
CA ALA A 353 -5.85 25.59 -12.17
C ALA A 353 -6.06 26.09 -13.61
N THR A 354 -6.72 25.33 -14.49
CA THR A 354 -6.83 25.66 -15.92
C THR A 354 -8.27 25.79 -16.40
N ASP A 355 -8.43 26.65 -17.40
CA ASP A 355 -9.66 26.80 -18.17
C ASP A 355 -9.65 26.10 -19.53
N ALA A 356 -8.58 25.36 -19.86
CA ALA A 356 -8.48 24.58 -21.08
C ALA A 356 -9.63 23.55 -21.16
N GLU A 357 -10.11 23.29 -22.37
CA GLU A 357 -11.21 22.36 -22.60
C GLU A 357 -10.77 20.91 -22.38
N HIS A 358 -9.51 20.59 -22.68
CA HIS A 358 -8.94 19.26 -22.55
C HIS A 358 -7.78 19.22 -21.55
N LEU A 359 -7.67 18.10 -20.84
CA LEU A 359 -6.59 17.81 -19.91
C LEU A 359 -5.74 16.69 -20.49
N VAL A 360 -4.42 16.83 -20.40
CA VAL A 360 -3.44 15.80 -20.78
C VAL A 360 -2.57 15.54 -19.56
N PHE A 361 -2.87 14.46 -18.82
CA PHE A 361 -2.00 13.97 -17.75
C PHE A 361 -0.82 13.24 -18.37
N HIS A 362 0.38 13.70 -18.03
CA HIS A 362 1.59 13.32 -18.71
C HIS A 362 2.72 13.19 -17.68
N ASN A 363 3.39 12.04 -17.64
CA ASN A 363 4.57 11.94 -16.78
C ASN A 363 5.73 12.76 -17.36
N ASN A 364 6.59 13.27 -16.47
CA ASN A 364 7.76 14.08 -16.82
C ASN A 364 8.94 13.27 -17.40
N ASP A 365 8.78 11.95 -17.56
CA ASP A 365 9.73 10.99 -18.13
C ASP A 365 9.17 10.21 -19.33
N VAL A 366 8.06 10.69 -19.88
CA VAL A 366 7.46 10.20 -21.14
C VAL A 366 7.71 11.25 -22.22
N PHE A 367 7.98 10.87 -23.46
CA PHE A 367 8.06 11.79 -24.61
C PHE A 367 7.96 11.02 -25.92
N THR A 368 7.55 11.66 -27.02
CA THR A 368 7.65 11.11 -28.38
C THR A 368 8.99 11.47 -29.02
N ASP A 369 9.43 10.73 -30.02
CA ASP A 369 10.52 11.11 -30.92
C ASP A 369 10.03 11.82 -32.20
N GLU A 370 8.70 12.00 -32.36
CA GLU A 370 8.05 12.61 -33.51
C GLU A 370 7.18 13.83 -33.10
N PRO A 371 7.57 15.08 -33.44
CA PRO A 371 6.83 16.28 -33.01
C PRO A 371 5.34 16.28 -33.40
N ALA A 372 4.99 15.73 -34.57
CA ALA A 372 3.60 15.70 -35.06
C ALA A 372 2.66 14.85 -34.19
N ASP A 373 3.20 13.98 -33.32
CA ASP A 373 2.37 13.11 -32.49
C ASP A 373 1.55 13.88 -31.45
N TYR A 374 2.06 15.01 -30.93
CA TYR A 374 1.25 15.85 -30.04
C TYR A 374 0.06 16.48 -30.77
N ASP A 375 0.22 16.88 -32.04
CA ASP A 375 -0.90 17.39 -32.84
C ASP A 375 -1.97 16.30 -33.04
N LYS A 376 -1.55 15.07 -33.38
CA LYS A 376 -2.47 13.92 -33.51
C LYS A 376 -3.24 13.64 -32.22
N VAL A 377 -2.60 13.78 -31.05
CA VAL A 377 -3.29 13.65 -29.76
C VAL A 377 -4.38 14.71 -29.61
N VAL A 378 -4.08 15.98 -29.89
CA VAL A 378 -5.09 17.03 -29.78
C VAL A 378 -6.23 16.82 -30.77
N ASP A 379 -5.92 16.44 -32.01
CA ASP A 379 -6.93 16.17 -33.02
C ASP A 379 -7.81 14.97 -32.63
N ALA A 380 -7.23 13.93 -32.04
CA ALA A 380 -7.98 12.78 -31.52
C ALA A 380 -8.90 13.17 -30.35
N LEU A 381 -8.46 14.05 -29.45
CA LEU A 381 -9.29 14.55 -28.34
C LEU A 381 -10.50 15.33 -28.85
N ILE A 382 -10.28 16.22 -29.81
CA ILE A 382 -11.35 17.00 -30.44
C ILE A 382 -12.33 16.07 -31.18
N ALA A 383 -11.83 15.04 -31.87
CA ALA A 383 -12.66 14.07 -32.56
C ALA A 383 -13.44 13.14 -31.62
N GLN A 384 -13.02 13.00 -30.36
CA GLN A 384 -13.58 12.08 -29.37
C GLN A 384 -14.00 12.81 -28.07
N PRO A 385 -14.98 13.72 -28.13
CA PRO A 385 -15.32 14.60 -27.01
C PRO A 385 -15.85 13.86 -25.76
N THR A 386 -16.27 12.60 -25.90
CA THR A 386 -16.80 11.76 -24.81
C THR A 386 -15.87 10.59 -24.45
N GLY A 387 -14.65 10.55 -25.01
CA GLY A 387 -13.71 9.46 -24.82
C GLY A 387 -12.49 9.84 -23.98
N VAL A 388 -11.76 8.81 -23.57
CA VAL A 388 -10.40 8.93 -23.03
C VAL A 388 -9.42 8.55 -24.13
N VAL A 389 -8.39 9.36 -24.35
CA VAL A 389 -7.34 9.11 -25.34
C VAL A 389 -6.05 8.72 -24.61
N GLY A 390 -5.54 7.54 -24.93
CA GLY A 390 -4.20 7.09 -24.56
C GLY A 390 -3.31 6.93 -25.80
N VAL A 391 -2.02 6.68 -25.58
CA VAL A 391 -1.04 6.43 -26.65
C VAL A 391 -0.32 5.12 -26.39
N ARG A 392 0.20 4.49 -27.45
CA ARG A 392 1.16 3.41 -27.29
C ARG A 392 2.42 3.95 -26.60
N GLN A 393 2.96 3.18 -25.66
CA GLN A 393 4.20 3.48 -24.98
C GLN A 393 5.24 2.39 -25.23
N ARG A 394 6.50 2.80 -25.36
CA ARG A 394 7.65 1.94 -25.60
C ARG A 394 8.69 2.14 -24.51
N PHE A 395 9.42 1.08 -24.20
CA PHE A 395 10.66 1.18 -23.46
C PHE A 395 11.70 1.97 -24.27
N PRO A 396 12.73 2.55 -23.64
CA PRO A 396 13.85 3.17 -24.36
C PRO A 396 14.58 2.19 -25.29
N SER A 397 14.47 0.88 -25.04
CA SER A 397 14.96 -0.19 -25.91
C SER A 397 14.13 -0.41 -27.18
N GLY A 398 13.00 0.27 -27.34
CA GLY A 398 12.10 0.20 -28.50
C GLY A 398 10.97 -0.82 -28.39
N GLY A 399 11.04 -1.76 -27.44
CA GLY A 399 9.97 -2.74 -27.19
C GLY A 399 8.69 -2.09 -26.65
N ILE A 400 7.53 -2.71 -26.90
CA ILE A 400 6.25 -2.22 -26.36
C ILE A 400 6.27 -2.33 -24.83
N MET A 401 5.92 -1.22 -24.17
CA MET A 401 5.69 -1.14 -22.74
C MET A 401 4.20 -1.19 -22.42
N HIS A 402 3.41 -0.38 -23.12
CA HIS A 402 1.95 -0.34 -23.03
C HIS A 402 1.36 -0.15 -24.41
N ASP A 403 0.48 -1.04 -24.83
CA ASP A 403 -0.35 -0.84 -26.02
C ASP A 403 -1.83 -0.76 -25.65
N GLY A 404 -2.11 -0.18 -24.48
CA GLY A 404 -3.38 -0.31 -23.79
C GLY A 404 -3.24 -1.15 -22.52
N LEU A 405 -4.17 -0.95 -21.60
CA LEU A 405 -4.30 -1.67 -20.34
C LEU A 405 -5.61 -2.43 -20.30
N ARG A 406 -5.61 -3.58 -19.62
CA ARG A 406 -6.79 -4.37 -19.29
C ARG A 406 -6.83 -4.67 -17.81
N VAL A 407 -8.03 -4.89 -17.29
CA VAL A 407 -8.17 -5.47 -15.95
C VAL A 407 -7.96 -6.97 -16.08
N GLY A 408 -6.94 -7.49 -15.40
CA GLY A 408 -6.67 -8.93 -15.31
C GLY A 408 -6.56 -9.38 -13.86
N ARG A 409 -6.46 -10.70 -13.66
CA ARG A 409 -6.17 -11.31 -12.35
C ARG A 409 -4.69 -11.66 -12.26
N LEU A 410 -4.11 -11.45 -11.09
CA LEU A 410 -2.77 -11.95 -10.79
C LEU A 410 -2.83 -13.44 -10.47
N ASP A 411 -1.76 -14.14 -10.85
CA ASP A 411 -1.56 -15.53 -10.45
C ASP A 411 -1.52 -15.62 -8.90
N PRO A 412 -2.28 -16.55 -8.27
CA PRO A 412 -2.28 -16.75 -6.82
C PRO A 412 -0.89 -16.99 -6.22
N VAL A 413 0.08 -17.51 -6.98
CA VAL A 413 1.47 -17.66 -6.53
C VAL A 413 2.10 -16.31 -6.19
N VAL A 414 1.80 -15.26 -6.98
CA VAL A 414 2.31 -13.89 -6.76
C VAL A 414 1.66 -13.25 -5.53
N THR A 415 0.42 -13.62 -5.21
CA THR A 415 -0.37 -13.01 -4.15
C THR A 415 -0.30 -13.79 -2.82
N GLY A 416 0.51 -14.84 -2.76
CA GLY A 416 0.64 -15.67 -1.56
C GLY A 416 -0.58 -16.57 -1.30
N GLY A 417 -1.23 -17.00 -2.38
CA GLY A 417 -2.38 -17.90 -2.42
C GLY A 417 -3.74 -17.20 -2.49
N LEU A 418 -3.79 -15.88 -2.68
CA LEU A 418 -5.05 -15.14 -2.76
C LEU A 418 -5.55 -15.04 -4.20
N ASP A 419 -6.69 -15.65 -4.44
CA ASP A 419 -7.35 -15.60 -5.74
C ASP A 419 -8.14 -14.29 -5.94
N GLY A 420 -8.39 -13.93 -7.20
CA GLY A 420 -9.21 -12.78 -7.58
C GLY A 420 -8.56 -11.42 -7.41
N VAL A 421 -7.27 -11.35 -7.07
CA VAL A 421 -6.53 -10.08 -6.97
C VAL A 421 -6.38 -9.47 -8.36
N LEU A 422 -6.92 -8.26 -8.54
CA LEU A 422 -6.90 -7.57 -9.82
C LEU A 422 -5.60 -6.82 -10.06
N SER A 423 -5.23 -6.66 -11.33
CA SER A 423 -4.14 -5.78 -11.77
C SER A 423 -4.43 -5.16 -13.14
N GLY A 424 -3.75 -4.07 -13.47
CA GLY A 424 -3.64 -3.60 -14.85
C GLY A 424 -2.64 -4.47 -15.61
N ILE A 425 -3.08 -5.13 -16.67
CA ILE A 425 -2.25 -5.93 -17.58
C ILE A 425 -2.02 -5.11 -18.85
N SER A 426 -0.77 -4.98 -19.24
CA SER A 426 -0.39 -4.18 -20.40
C SER A 426 -0.41 -5.02 -21.67
N ASP A 427 -1.22 -4.61 -22.64
CA ASP A 427 -1.28 -5.25 -23.95
C ASP A 427 0.08 -5.11 -24.64
N GLY A 428 0.59 -6.23 -25.18
CA GLY A 428 1.85 -6.27 -25.92
C GLY A 428 3.12 -6.01 -25.09
N ARG A 429 3.05 -5.92 -23.75
CA ARG A 429 4.27 -5.66 -22.95
C ARG A 429 5.30 -6.77 -23.15
N GLY A 430 6.46 -6.42 -23.70
CA GLY A 430 7.53 -7.37 -24.02
C GLY A 430 7.22 -8.32 -25.19
N ALA A 431 6.06 -8.19 -25.84
CA ALA A 431 5.62 -9.01 -26.96
C ALA A 431 5.40 -8.16 -28.23
N PRO A 432 5.29 -8.76 -29.43
CA PRO A 432 4.83 -8.05 -30.61
C PRO A 432 3.39 -7.52 -30.44
N PRO A 433 3.01 -6.44 -31.14
CA PRO A 433 1.64 -5.95 -31.09
C PRO A 433 0.65 -7.00 -31.62
N GLY A 434 -0.46 -7.16 -30.92
CA GLY A 434 -1.57 -8.04 -31.28
C GLY A 434 -2.90 -7.42 -30.87
N GLU A 435 -4.00 -7.93 -31.42
CA GLU A 435 -5.34 -7.51 -31.04
C GLU A 435 -5.89 -8.46 -29.96
N VAL A 436 -6.40 -7.87 -28.88
CA VAL A 436 -7.07 -8.59 -27.80
C VAL A 436 -8.50 -8.04 -27.70
N ALA A 437 -9.48 -8.94 -27.64
CA ALA A 437 -10.89 -8.55 -27.54
C ALA A 437 -11.23 -8.00 -26.14
N GLY A 438 -12.22 -7.12 -26.06
CA GLY A 438 -12.74 -6.54 -24.80
C GLY A 438 -12.29 -5.11 -24.55
N PRO A 439 -12.75 -4.47 -23.45
CA PRO A 439 -12.46 -3.08 -23.15
C PRO A 439 -10.96 -2.85 -22.93
N VAL A 440 -10.45 -1.74 -23.46
CA VAL A 440 -9.08 -1.26 -23.28
C VAL A 440 -9.11 0.03 -22.46
N PHE A 441 -8.05 0.28 -21.70
CA PHE A 441 -7.85 1.46 -20.86
C PHE A 441 -6.43 2.01 -21.07
N THR A 442 -6.11 3.16 -20.46
CA THR A 442 -4.77 3.76 -20.57
C THR A 442 -4.12 3.97 -19.20
N SER A 443 -2.80 4.10 -19.20
CA SER A 443 -1.97 4.42 -18.03
C SER A 443 -2.02 5.91 -17.72
N GLY A 444 -1.92 6.28 -16.45
CA GLY A 444 -1.78 7.67 -15.99
C GLY A 444 -0.46 8.32 -16.42
N SER A 445 0.51 7.53 -16.90
CA SER A 445 1.73 8.06 -17.52
C SER A 445 1.44 8.87 -18.80
N PHE A 446 0.34 8.55 -19.50
CA PHE A 446 -0.24 9.38 -20.53
C PHE A 446 -1.76 9.11 -20.65
N LEU A 447 -2.56 10.08 -20.20
CA LEU A 447 -4.02 10.01 -20.24
C LEU A 447 -4.56 11.38 -20.62
N ALA A 448 -5.35 11.45 -21.68
CA ALA A 448 -5.96 12.68 -22.14
C ALA A 448 -7.48 12.55 -22.26
N LEU A 449 -8.21 13.59 -21.86
CA LEU A 449 -9.68 13.62 -21.92
C LEU A 449 -10.21 15.05 -21.81
N ARG A 450 -11.50 15.23 -22.07
CA ARG A 450 -12.18 16.51 -21.85
C ARG A 450 -12.30 16.83 -20.36
N ARG A 451 -12.11 18.10 -20.00
CA ARG A 451 -12.11 18.56 -18.60
C ARG A 451 -13.44 18.30 -17.89
N ASP A 452 -14.56 18.48 -18.58
CA ASP A 452 -15.88 18.23 -17.99
C ASP A 452 -16.14 16.74 -17.71
N LEU A 453 -15.58 15.84 -18.53
CA LEU A 453 -15.61 14.39 -18.34
C LEU A 453 -14.77 13.98 -17.12
N PHE A 454 -13.58 14.58 -16.99
CA PHE A 454 -12.78 14.42 -15.77
C PHE A 454 -13.55 14.89 -14.51
N GLN A 455 -14.25 16.03 -14.61
CA GLN A 455 -15.06 16.57 -13.52
C GLN A 455 -16.30 15.71 -13.22
N SER A 456 -16.98 15.15 -14.24
CA SER A 456 -18.15 14.27 -14.05
C SER A 456 -17.78 12.96 -13.35
N ALA A 457 -16.55 12.50 -13.53
CA ALA A 457 -16.01 11.37 -12.77
C ALA A 457 -15.63 11.75 -11.32
N GLY A 458 -15.52 13.03 -10.98
CA GLY A 458 -14.96 13.51 -9.71
C GLY A 458 -13.43 13.52 -9.67
N GLY A 459 -12.78 13.51 -10.83
CA GLY A 459 -11.33 13.47 -10.98
C GLY A 459 -10.69 12.12 -10.61
N PHE A 460 -9.39 12.14 -10.32
CA PHE A 460 -8.70 10.97 -9.77
C PHE A 460 -9.15 10.70 -8.34
N SER A 461 -9.36 9.42 -8.02
CA SER A 461 -9.77 9.00 -6.68
C SER A 461 -8.68 9.30 -5.65
N GLY A 462 -9.02 10.07 -4.61
CA GLY A 462 -8.13 10.38 -3.47
C GLY A 462 -7.92 9.22 -2.49
N ASP A 463 -8.55 8.07 -2.75
CA ASP A 463 -8.45 6.88 -1.91
C ASP A 463 -7.18 6.05 -2.13
N TYR A 464 -6.47 6.29 -3.23
CA TYR A 464 -5.19 5.65 -3.53
C TYR A 464 -4.06 6.44 -2.89
N LEU A 465 -3.19 5.75 -2.15
CA LEU A 465 -2.06 6.36 -1.47
C LEU A 465 -0.98 6.69 -2.48
N PHE A 466 -0.50 7.94 -2.53
CA PHE A 466 0.61 8.42 -3.35
C PHE A 466 0.59 8.20 -4.90
N GLY A 467 -0.04 7.15 -5.44
CA GLY A 467 -0.14 6.84 -6.88
C GLY A 467 -0.33 5.34 -7.16
N HIS A 468 -0.41 4.94 -8.43
CA HIS A 468 -0.85 3.62 -8.91
C HIS A 468 -2.33 3.30 -8.72
N PHE A 469 -2.95 2.79 -9.79
CA PHE A 469 -4.36 2.37 -9.90
C PHE A 469 -5.39 3.49 -9.98
N GLU A 470 -5.05 4.75 -9.67
CA GLU A 470 -5.96 5.88 -9.83
C GLU A 470 -6.37 6.12 -11.29
N ASP A 471 -5.48 5.79 -12.22
CA ASP A 471 -5.65 5.90 -13.66
C ASP A 471 -6.64 4.89 -14.21
N LEU A 472 -6.44 3.62 -13.89
CA LEU A 472 -7.33 2.53 -14.28
C LEU A 472 -8.69 2.68 -13.59
N ASP A 473 -8.71 3.09 -12.31
CA ASP A 473 -9.96 3.41 -11.59
C ASP A 473 -10.74 4.55 -12.26
N LEU A 474 -10.07 5.62 -12.69
CA LEU A 474 -10.71 6.71 -13.44
C LEU A 474 -11.29 6.20 -14.76
N CYS A 475 -10.51 5.44 -15.53
CA CYS A 475 -10.97 4.88 -16.81
C CYS A 475 -12.18 3.96 -16.63
N LEU A 476 -12.20 3.14 -15.57
CA LEU A 476 -13.32 2.26 -15.25
C LEU A 476 -14.57 3.03 -14.83
N ARG A 477 -14.44 4.05 -13.97
CA ARG A 477 -15.58 4.92 -13.61
C ARG A 477 -16.16 5.61 -14.82
N LEU A 478 -15.32 6.05 -15.75
CA LEU A 478 -15.74 6.67 -17.00
C LEU A 478 -16.41 5.66 -17.95
N ALA A 479 -15.90 4.44 -18.05
CA ALA A 479 -16.51 3.38 -18.84
C ALA A 479 -17.94 3.06 -18.38
N GLU A 480 -18.19 3.07 -17.07
CA GLU A 480 -19.54 2.91 -16.52
C GLU A 480 -20.48 4.08 -16.80
N GLN A 481 -19.93 5.26 -17.10
CA GLN A 481 -20.67 6.42 -17.60
C GLN A 481 -20.85 6.38 -19.14
N GLY A 482 -20.38 5.33 -19.81
CA GLY A 482 -20.47 5.16 -21.27
C GLY A 482 -19.30 5.73 -22.06
N SER A 483 -18.23 6.19 -21.40
CA SER A 483 -17.04 6.73 -22.05
C SER A 483 -16.02 5.64 -22.36
N ALA A 484 -15.73 5.45 -23.65
CA ALA A 484 -14.71 4.51 -24.09
C ALA A 484 -13.30 5.11 -24.04
N THR A 485 -12.29 4.26 -23.84
CA THR A 485 -10.89 4.63 -24.05
C THR A 485 -10.42 4.18 -25.43
N THR A 486 -9.72 5.07 -26.13
CA THR A 486 -9.06 4.81 -27.41
C THR A 486 -7.56 4.94 -27.24
N ILE A 487 -6.81 3.95 -27.73
CA ILE A 487 -5.35 3.99 -27.76
C ILE A 487 -4.90 4.33 -29.18
N LEU A 488 -4.20 5.45 -29.35
CA LEU A 488 -3.58 5.82 -30.61
C LEU A 488 -2.39 4.90 -30.88
N LYS A 489 -2.53 4.02 -31.88
CA LYS A 489 -1.55 2.97 -32.21
C LYS A 489 -0.45 3.45 -33.15
N ASP A 490 -0.73 4.50 -33.92
CA ASP A 490 0.14 5.21 -34.86
C ASP A 490 0.95 6.35 -34.19
N VAL A 491 0.73 6.55 -32.89
CA VAL A 491 1.48 7.44 -32.01
C VAL A 491 2.20 6.60 -30.97
N ALA A 492 3.51 6.81 -30.79
CA ALA A 492 4.29 6.03 -29.84
C ALA A 492 5.17 6.93 -28.98
N PHE A 493 4.99 6.85 -27.67
CA PHE A 493 5.77 7.63 -26.70
C PHE A 493 6.80 6.71 -26.03
N ILE A 494 8.02 7.17 -25.87
CA ILE A 494 9.08 6.54 -25.09
C ILE A 494 8.84 6.88 -23.62
N HIS A 495 8.80 5.88 -22.75
CA HIS A 495 8.67 6.05 -21.31
C HIS A 495 9.94 5.57 -20.61
N CYS A 496 10.65 6.49 -19.97
CA CYS A 496 11.87 6.23 -19.20
C CYS A 496 11.53 5.90 -17.74
N GLU A 497 10.71 4.87 -17.53
CA GLU A 497 10.10 4.50 -16.23
C GLU A 497 11.09 4.59 -15.05
N GLY A 498 10.71 5.36 -14.02
CA GLY A 498 11.50 5.53 -12.79
C GLY A 498 12.58 6.60 -12.87
N SER A 499 12.77 7.26 -14.02
CA SER A 499 13.79 8.32 -14.17
C SER A 499 13.33 9.68 -13.64
N GLY A 500 12.03 9.87 -13.42
CA GLY A 500 11.42 11.16 -13.04
C GLY A 500 11.06 11.36 -11.57
N SER A 501 11.30 10.37 -10.69
CA SER A 501 10.83 10.39 -9.29
C SER A 501 11.88 9.94 -8.28
N ALA A 502 12.02 10.69 -7.18
CA ALA A 502 12.84 10.40 -6.02
C ALA A 502 11.94 10.04 -4.82
N VAL A 503 11.24 8.91 -4.92
CA VAL A 503 10.33 8.41 -3.89
C VAL A 503 11.05 7.39 -3.00
N PRO A 504 10.91 7.46 -1.66
CA PRO A 504 11.51 6.48 -0.76
C PRO A 504 11.14 5.03 -1.08
N GLU A 505 12.09 4.10 -0.90
CA GLU A 505 11.91 2.68 -1.23
C GLU A 505 10.72 2.03 -0.50
N HIS A 506 10.48 2.39 0.77
CA HIS A 506 9.37 1.80 1.52
C HIS A 506 8.00 2.17 0.94
N ILE A 507 7.89 3.34 0.29
CA ILE A 507 6.68 3.75 -0.43
C ILE A 507 6.56 2.94 -1.72
N THR A 508 7.60 2.91 -2.56
CA THR A 508 7.56 2.21 -3.86
C THR A 508 7.31 0.71 -3.73
N ARG A 509 7.71 0.09 -2.60
CA ARG A 509 7.45 -1.31 -2.31
C ARG A 509 6.04 -1.58 -1.78
N THR A 510 5.59 -0.77 -0.83
CA THR A 510 4.38 -1.08 -0.05
C THR A 510 3.10 -0.56 -0.71
N VAL A 511 3.14 0.67 -1.19
CA VAL A 511 1.96 1.39 -1.68
C VAL A 511 1.29 0.71 -2.89
N PRO A 512 2.02 0.21 -3.91
CA PRO A 512 1.38 -0.46 -5.04
C PRO A 512 0.55 -1.69 -4.62
N VAL A 513 0.99 -2.43 -3.60
CA VAL A 513 0.26 -3.60 -3.09
C VAL A 513 -1.00 -3.17 -2.34
N ILE A 514 -0.90 -2.16 -1.47
CA ILE A 514 -2.04 -1.62 -0.74
C ILE A 514 -3.08 -1.05 -1.72
N ASN A 515 -2.65 -0.26 -2.70
CA ASN A 515 -3.54 0.31 -3.71
C ASN A 515 -4.16 -0.76 -4.60
N ARG A 516 -3.43 -1.86 -4.89
CA ARG A 516 -4.00 -3.02 -5.56
C ARG A 516 -5.11 -3.69 -4.76
N MET A 517 -4.98 -3.78 -3.43
CA MET A 517 -6.04 -4.30 -2.57
C MET A 517 -7.27 -3.38 -2.56
N ILE A 518 -7.05 -2.05 -2.49
CA ILE A 518 -8.11 -1.05 -2.60
C ILE A 518 -8.83 -1.18 -3.94
N PHE A 519 -8.07 -1.26 -5.04
CA PHE A 519 -8.60 -1.43 -6.39
C PHE A 519 -9.37 -2.74 -6.54
N THR A 520 -8.80 -3.86 -6.09
CA THR A 520 -9.45 -5.18 -6.12
C THR A 520 -10.78 -5.14 -5.39
N ARG A 521 -10.81 -4.64 -4.15
CA ARG A 521 -12.05 -4.55 -3.37
C ARG A 521 -13.13 -3.71 -4.05
N ARG A 522 -12.73 -2.64 -4.75
CA ARG A 522 -13.65 -1.74 -5.47
C ARG A 522 -14.22 -2.37 -6.74
N TRP A 523 -13.41 -3.14 -7.46
CA TRP A 523 -13.72 -3.52 -8.84
C TRP A 523 -13.97 -5.01 -9.07
N GLN A 524 -13.59 -5.90 -8.15
CA GLN A 524 -13.67 -7.35 -8.33
C GLN A 524 -15.07 -7.85 -8.69
N GLU A 525 -16.11 -7.40 -7.99
CA GLU A 525 -17.50 -7.80 -8.29
C GLU A 525 -17.97 -7.22 -9.63
N ARG A 526 -17.56 -5.99 -9.94
CA ARG A 526 -18.00 -5.23 -11.12
C ARG A 526 -17.36 -5.74 -12.41
N THR A 527 -16.14 -6.27 -12.32
CA THR A 527 -15.39 -6.83 -13.45
C THR A 527 -15.47 -8.35 -13.52
N ALA A 528 -16.11 -9.01 -12.54
CA ALA A 528 -16.32 -10.46 -12.56
C ALA A 528 -16.90 -11.00 -13.89
N PRO A 529 -17.88 -10.33 -14.55
CA PRO A 529 -18.41 -10.80 -15.83
C PRO A 529 -17.38 -10.86 -16.96
N TRP A 530 -16.28 -10.11 -16.87
CA TRP A 530 -15.22 -10.10 -17.90
C TRP A 530 -14.36 -11.37 -17.87
N PHE A 531 -14.40 -12.13 -16.78
CA PHE A 531 -13.60 -13.33 -16.58
C PHE A 531 -14.42 -14.62 -16.70
N ALA A 532 -15.75 -14.53 -16.84
CA ALA A 532 -16.66 -15.67 -16.83
C ALA A 532 -16.44 -16.68 -17.99
N GLY A 533 -15.65 -16.32 -19.01
CA GLY A 533 -15.26 -17.21 -20.12
C GLY A 533 -13.89 -17.88 -19.96
N ASP A 534 -13.02 -17.38 -19.07
CA ASP A 534 -11.67 -17.90 -18.88
C ASP A 534 -11.64 -19.12 -17.93
N ASP A 535 -12.63 -19.22 -17.04
CA ASP A 535 -12.77 -20.33 -16.08
C ASP A 535 -13.21 -21.67 -16.74
N ALA A 536 -13.48 -21.68 -18.05
CA ALA A 536 -13.92 -22.87 -18.81
C ALA A 536 -12.76 -23.71 -19.40
N HIS A 537 -11.51 -23.29 -19.20
CA HIS A 537 -10.32 -23.96 -19.74
C HIS A 537 -9.27 -24.35 -18.68
N GLY A 538 -9.67 -24.46 -17.41
CA GLY A 538 -8.86 -25.01 -16.32
C GLY A 538 -8.63 -26.51 -16.41
#